data_AF-Q55FC0-F1
#
_entry.id   AF-Q55FC0-F1
#
_cell.length_a   1.000
_cell.length_b   1.000
_cell.length_c   1.000
_cell.angle_alpha   90.00
_cell.angle_beta   90.00
_cell.angle_gamma   90.00
#
_symmetry.space_group_name_H-M   'P 1'
#
loop_
_entity.id
_entity.type
_entity.pdbx_description
1 polymer ?
#
loop_
_entity_poly.entity_id
_entity_poly.type
_entity_poly.pdbx_seq_one_letter_code
_entity_poly.pdbx_strand_id
1 'polypeptide(L)'
;MSEVSFHKFKVKSSEKILFTYNARIFDGLSFDEIRKVSRELKIKAKDNIKSNHINLIKQSKSNLKTIPCICYLCQEEKTTNNDNNNNDDIEIPNKKSSYQEIIKFSLLNLIKIQDYLQEKFKYTLQEKKQVNKEMLKYYFNYNDIQEYISSHSGLLYIKSLTDIFAQIGAIIKNNPNQFSNGFVYFSSFYTALKEIPSPPPPPQPQPQPPQPPQPPQPPQPPQPQLQSSIENSKLYNKRLTIKTSKDQEDEKKEKEEEQEKDGGDYKNNEEEEEEEEKEEEEEDQVQVEKGNKKRKISSHYYNDDYDDQDGDDDSSEIEKFRTIIKSNINDFESNIMNNFNFYPVVNRLKLNLLQLSPAKEYVRFFILKILEDTPTKYFDQYSGKIRWIFRTSSLYPPPFLENFWNTHVLDSLNYTKFHQVLGVEIHTDPFNFYDDIDTKEEKYQRTLQLYQKYFEKMDSYSDIWIPSLVLEPKKEK
;
A
#
# COMPACT_ATOMS: atom_id res chain seq x y z
N MET A 1 -35.28 -2.84 48.00
CA MET A 1 -35.43 -2.57 46.56
C MET A 1 -34.24 -3.20 45.86
N SER A 2 -34.51 -3.98 44.83
CA SER A 2 -33.68 -5.05 44.25
C SER A 2 -32.65 -4.55 43.24
N GLU A 3 -31.36 -4.75 43.51
CA GLU A 3 -30.25 -4.53 42.57
C GLU A 3 -30.14 -5.69 41.57
N VAL A 4 -30.10 -5.34 40.29
CA VAL A 4 -30.17 -6.26 39.15
C VAL A 4 -28.76 -6.65 38.66
N SER A 5 -28.70 -7.90 38.20
CA SER A 5 -27.57 -8.80 37.90
C SER A 5 -26.52 -8.35 36.87
N PHE A 6 -25.27 -8.79 37.11
CA PHE A 6 -24.17 -8.92 36.15
C PHE A 6 -24.51 -9.83 34.96
N HIS A 7 -24.07 -9.47 33.75
CA HIS A 7 -23.91 -10.39 32.62
C HIS A 7 -22.44 -10.54 32.24
N LYS A 8 -21.92 -11.76 32.40
CA LYS A 8 -20.61 -12.23 31.92
C LYS A 8 -20.66 -12.46 30.40
N PHE A 9 -19.77 -11.82 29.64
CA PHE A 9 -19.40 -12.32 28.31
C PHE A 9 -18.15 -13.21 28.42
N LYS A 10 -18.31 -14.50 28.07
CA LYS A 10 -17.22 -15.48 27.92
C LYS A 10 -16.53 -15.25 26.57
N VAL A 11 -15.29 -14.74 26.59
CA VAL A 11 -14.38 -14.78 25.43
C VAL A 11 -13.79 -16.18 25.32
N LYS A 12 -13.86 -16.80 24.14
CA LYS A 12 -13.37 -18.18 23.88
C LYS A 12 -11.84 -18.21 24.01
N SER A 13 -11.31 -19.27 24.62
CA SER A 13 -9.87 -19.49 24.87
C SER A 13 -8.98 -19.45 23.62
N SER A 14 -9.54 -19.61 22.41
CA SER A 14 -8.85 -19.49 21.13
C SER A 14 -8.48 -18.06 20.73
N GLU A 15 -9.09 -17.04 21.32
CA GLU A 15 -8.82 -15.63 21.01
C GLU A 15 -7.75 -15.02 21.92
N LYS A 16 -7.46 -15.64 23.07
CA LYS A 16 -6.37 -15.24 23.99
C LYS A 16 -4.98 -15.63 23.48
N ILE A 17 -4.85 -16.69 22.68
CA ILE A 17 -3.55 -17.25 22.28
C ILE A 17 -2.88 -16.44 21.14
N LEU A 18 -3.66 -15.76 20.30
CA LEU A 18 -3.14 -14.84 19.28
C LEU A 18 -2.69 -13.49 19.86
N PHE A 19 -3.21 -13.11 21.03
CA PHE A 19 -2.80 -11.90 21.75
C PHE A 19 -1.50 -12.10 22.56
N THR A 20 -1.18 -13.34 22.99
CA THR A 20 -0.05 -13.61 23.89
C THR A 20 1.28 -14.01 23.23
N TYR A 21 1.36 -14.21 21.92
CA TYR A 21 2.64 -14.56 21.26
C TYR A 21 3.43 -13.35 20.74
N ASN A 22 2.76 -12.24 20.40
CA ASN A 22 3.42 -10.99 20.01
C ASN A 22 3.57 -10.00 21.19
N ALA A 23 2.75 -10.13 22.25
CA ALA A 23 2.77 -9.21 23.39
C ALA A 23 3.91 -9.43 24.40
N ARG A 24 4.88 -10.32 24.14
CA ARG A 24 6.04 -10.56 25.01
C ARG A 24 7.37 -10.04 24.46
N ILE A 25 7.38 -9.39 23.30
CA ILE A 25 8.58 -8.84 22.66
C ILE A 25 8.58 -7.29 22.67
N PHE A 26 7.51 -6.66 23.19
CA PHE A 26 7.31 -5.21 23.09
C PHE A 26 7.01 -4.51 24.42
N ASP A 27 7.61 -4.99 25.52
CA ASP A 27 7.66 -4.19 26.76
C ASP A 27 8.65 -3.03 26.57
N GLY A 28 8.17 -1.80 26.77
CA GLY A 28 8.98 -0.57 26.73
C GLY A 28 8.85 0.30 25.48
N LEU A 29 8.09 -0.11 24.46
CA LEU A 29 7.83 0.73 23.28
C LEU A 29 6.46 1.42 23.40
N SER A 30 6.41 2.69 23.04
CA SER A 30 5.17 3.45 22.86
C SER A 30 4.27 2.81 21.78
N PHE A 31 2.97 3.11 21.82
CA PHE A 31 2.03 2.58 20.82
C PHE A 31 2.41 3.00 19.39
N ASP A 32 3.01 4.19 19.24
CA ASP A 32 3.51 4.69 17.97
C ASP A 32 4.79 3.97 17.52
N GLU A 33 5.69 3.61 18.43
CA GLU A 33 6.85 2.76 18.12
C GLU A 33 6.42 1.35 17.75
N ILE A 34 5.44 0.77 18.43
CA ILE A 34 4.86 -0.54 18.07
C ILE A 34 4.22 -0.46 16.67
N ARG A 35 3.50 0.62 16.35
CA ARG A 35 2.94 0.83 15.00
C ARG A 35 4.04 1.04 13.96
N LYS A 36 5.07 1.82 14.28
CA LYS A 36 6.20 2.08 13.39
C LYS A 36 6.95 0.79 13.09
N VAL A 37 7.29 0.01 14.12
CA VAL A 37 7.92 -1.32 13.97
C VAL A 37 6.99 -2.28 13.22
N SER A 38 5.69 -2.28 13.48
CA SER A 38 4.72 -3.13 12.76
C SER A 38 4.57 -2.73 11.30
N ARG A 39 4.56 -1.42 10.98
CA ARG A 39 4.54 -0.89 9.61
C ARG A 39 5.85 -1.18 8.91
N GLU A 40 7.00 -0.95 9.54
CA GLU A 40 8.33 -1.24 9.00
C GLU A 40 8.53 -2.74 8.79
N LEU A 41 8.09 -3.60 9.72
CA LEU A 41 8.14 -5.05 9.55
C LEU A 41 7.14 -5.53 8.49
N LYS A 42 5.95 -4.92 8.38
CA LYS A 42 5.01 -5.23 7.29
C LYS A 42 5.54 -4.80 5.93
N ILE A 43 6.10 -3.60 5.82
CA ILE A 43 6.71 -3.09 4.58
C ILE A 43 7.94 -3.91 4.25
N LYS A 44 8.86 -4.14 5.20
CA LYS A 44 10.02 -5.02 5.00
C LYS A 44 9.61 -6.45 4.68
N ALA A 45 8.57 -7.03 5.28
CA ALA A 45 8.09 -8.36 4.93
C ALA A 45 7.39 -8.40 3.57
N LYS A 46 6.63 -7.36 3.20
CA LYS A 46 5.93 -7.26 1.91
C LYS A 46 6.91 -6.97 0.77
N ASP A 47 7.92 -6.13 1.01
CA ASP A 47 9.02 -5.88 0.09
C ASP A 47 10.02 -7.04 0.07
N ASN A 48 10.28 -7.75 1.18
CA ASN A 48 11.05 -9.00 1.14
C ASN A 48 10.28 -10.10 0.44
N ILE A 49 8.96 -10.23 0.60
CA ILE A 49 8.20 -11.29 -0.07
C ILE A 49 8.01 -10.94 -1.55
N LYS A 50 7.72 -9.69 -1.90
CA LYS A 50 7.57 -9.26 -3.31
C LYS A 50 8.92 -9.19 -4.03
N SER A 51 9.95 -8.67 -3.37
CA SER A 51 11.31 -8.69 -3.90
C SER A 51 11.89 -10.09 -3.86
N ASN A 52 11.67 -10.95 -2.86
CA ASN A 52 12.10 -12.35 -2.96
C ASN A 52 11.28 -13.12 -3.98
N HIS A 53 9.98 -12.89 -4.18
CA HIS A 53 9.22 -13.62 -5.19
C HIS A 53 9.66 -13.22 -6.61
N ILE A 54 9.76 -11.92 -6.89
CA ILE A 54 10.22 -11.40 -8.19
C ILE A 54 11.74 -11.58 -8.37
N ASN A 55 12.56 -11.44 -7.32
CA ASN A 55 13.99 -11.75 -7.38
C ASN A 55 14.24 -13.25 -7.41
N LEU A 56 13.41 -14.12 -6.83
CA LEU A 56 13.51 -15.57 -7.04
C LEU A 56 13.13 -15.90 -8.49
N ILE A 57 12.13 -15.23 -9.07
CA ILE A 57 11.81 -15.35 -10.51
C ILE A 57 12.95 -14.79 -11.38
N LYS A 58 13.58 -13.66 -11.01
CA LYS A 58 14.70 -13.07 -11.77
C LYS A 58 16.04 -13.80 -11.57
N GLN A 59 16.35 -14.24 -10.36
CA GLN A 59 17.52 -15.10 -10.01
C GLN A 59 17.32 -16.53 -10.52
N SER A 60 16.07 -16.98 -10.71
CA SER A 60 15.80 -18.25 -11.41
C SER A 60 16.26 -18.23 -12.87
N LYS A 61 16.42 -17.04 -13.49
CA LYS A 61 16.98 -16.95 -14.85
C LYS A 61 18.49 -17.23 -14.91
N SER A 62 19.24 -17.11 -13.80
CA SER A 62 20.70 -17.34 -13.81
C SER A 62 21.15 -18.66 -13.18
N ASN A 63 20.38 -19.27 -12.27
CA ASN A 63 20.83 -20.47 -11.53
C ASN A 63 19.91 -21.70 -11.61
N LEU A 64 18.81 -21.68 -12.37
CA LEU A 64 17.84 -22.79 -12.44
C LEU A 64 17.71 -23.42 -13.83
N LYS A 65 18.82 -23.97 -14.35
CA LYS A 65 18.75 -24.98 -15.44
C LYS A 65 17.94 -26.25 -15.06
N THR A 66 17.42 -26.35 -13.83
CA THR A 66 16.87 -27.61 -13.29
C THR A 66 15.46 -27.54 -12.71
N ILE A 67 14.82 -26.37 -12.50
CA ILE A 67 13.41 -26.34 -12.07
C ILE A 67 12.51 -26.23 -13.30
N PRO A 68 11.70 -27.27 -13.60
CA PRO A 68 10.78 -27.22 -14.72
C PRO A 68 9.72 -26.13 -14.48
N CYS A 69 9.55 -25.23 -15.45
CA CYS A 69 8.38 -24.36 -15.51
C CYS A 69 7.11 -25.24 -15.55
N ILE A 70 6.14 -24.87 -14.72
CA ILE A 70 4.91 -25.64 -14.45
C ILE A 70 3.66 -25.02 -15.07
N CYS A 71 3.78 -23.90 -15.79
CA CYS A 71 2.64 -23.34 -16.51
C CYS A 71 2.21 -24.30 -17.63
N TYR A 72 0.95 -24.22 -18.04
CA TYR A 72 0.39 -25.07 -19.10
C TYR A 72 1.22 -25.01 -20.39
N LEU A 73 1.70 -23.82 -20.77
CA LEU A 73 2.54 -23.64 -21.96
C LEU A 73 3.87 -24.38 -21.87
N CYS A 74 4.57 -24.29 -20.74
CA CYS A 74 5.85 -24.96 -20.53
C CYS A 74 5.72 -26.48 -20.36
N GLN A 75 4.56 -26.96 -19.93
CA GLN A 75 4.28 -28.40 -19.80
C GLN A 75 3.96 -29.03 -21.16
N GLU A 76 3.21 -28.33 -22.02
CA GLU A 76 2.92 -28.83 -23.37
C GLU A 76 4.14 -29.00 -24.26
N GLU A 77 5.10 -28.07 -24.19
CA GLU A 77 6.37 -28.21 -24.90
C GLU A 77 7.12 -29.50 -24.53
N LYS A 78 6.81 -30.08 -23.35
CA LYS A 78 7.39 -31.35 -22.91
C LYS A 78 6.55 -32.56 -23.29
N THR A 79 5.22 -32.43 -23.36
CA THR A 79 4.31 -33.54 -23.66
C THR A 79 4.10 -33.78 -25.15
N THR A 80 4.53 -32.88 -26.04
CA THR A 80 4.59 -33.17 -27.49
C THR A 80 5.51 -34.37 -27.84
N ASN A 81 6.26 -34.92 -26.87
CA ASN A 81 7.02 -36.16 -26.99
C ASN A 81 6.47 -37.36 -26.19
N ASN A 82 5.33 -37.27 -25.50
CA ASN A 82 4.76 -38.40 -24.75
C ASN A 82 3.23 -38.31 -24.68
N ASP A 83 2.58 -39.32 -25.26
CA ASP A 83 1.13 -39.49 -25.33
C ASP A 83 0.44 -39.35 -23.95
N ASN A 84 -0.59 -38.50 -23.95
CA ASN A 84 -1.88 -38.62 -23.26
C ASN A 84 -1.91 -38.98 -21.75
N ASN A 85 -2.40 -38.04 -20.92
CA ASN A 85 -3.48 -38.31 -19.94
C ASN A 85 -3.88 -37.16 -18.98
N ASN A 86 -3.45 -35.91 -19.18
CA ASN A 86 -3.94 -34.82 -18.31
C ASN A 86 -5.20 -34.18 -18.91
N ASN A 87 -6.36 -34.67 -18.45
CA ASN A 87 -7.73 -34.22 -18.71
C ASN A 87 -8.06 -32.80 -18.19
N ASP A 88 -7.10 -31.87 -18.18
CA ASP A 88 -7.45 -30.48 -17.91
C ASP A 88 -7.97 -29.89 -19.25
N ASP A 89 -9.30 -29.73 -19.38
CA ASP A 89 -10.02 -29.14 -20.54
C ASP A 89 -9.70 -27.63 -20.76
N ILE A 90 -8.44 -27.23 -20.56
CA ILE A 90 -8.00 -25.85 -20.72
C ILE A 90 -7.52 -25.68 -22.16
N GLU A 91 -8.32 -24.99 -22.95
CA GLU A 91 -7.96 -24.59 -24.31
C GLU A 91 -6.76 -23.64 -24.28
N ILE A 92 -5.69 -24.03 -24.96
CA ILE A 92 -4.46 -23.23 -25.06
C ILE A 92 -4.61 -22.20 -26.19
N PRO A 93 -4.28 -20.92 -25.92
CA PRO A 93 -4.40 -19.87 -26.92
C PRO A 93 -3.65 -20.22 -28.21
N ASN A 94 -4.33 -20.03 -29.33
CA ASN A 94 -3.77 -20.22 -30.66
C ASN A 94 -3.71 -18.89 -31.41
N LYS A 95 -3.22 -18.89 -32.66
CA LYS A 95 -3.08 -17.66 -33.48
C LYS A 95 -4.39 -16.90 -33.73
N LYS A 96 -5.55 -17.52 -33.50
CA LYS A 96 -6.89 -16.93 -33.64
C LYS A 96 -7.50 -16.51 -32.29
N SER A 97 -6.83 -16.79 -31.17
CA SER A 97 -7.34 -16.41 -29.85
C SER A 97 -7.38 -14.90 -29.69
N SER A 98 -8.50 -14.43 -29.17
CA SER A 98 -8.73 -13.05 -28.77
C SER A 98 -7.85 -12.67 -27.57
N TYR A 99 -7.60 -11.37 -27.39
CA TYR A 99 -6.91 -10.87 -26.19
C TYR A 99 -7.66 -11.23 -24.90
N GLN A 100 -8.98 -11.37 -24.95
CA GLN A 100 -9.79 -11.83 -23.83
C GLN A 100 -9.45 -13.28 -23.43
N GLU A 101 -9.35 -14.19 -24.40
CA GLU A 101 -8.95 -15.59 -24.15
C GLU A 101 -7.51 -15.67 -23.62
N ILE A 102 -6.61 -14.84 -24.16
CA ILE A 102 -5.22 -14.75 -23.68
C ILE A 102 -5.17 -14.27 -22.22
N ILE A 103 -5.94 -13.25 -21.85
CA ILE A 103 -6.00 -12.76 -20.45
C ILE A 103 -6.59 -13.84 -19.54
N LYS A 104 -7.67 -14.50 -19.96
CA LYS A 104 -8.30 -15.60 -19.20
C LYS A 104 -7.30 -16.74 -18.97
N PHE A 105 -6.61 -17.18 -20.01
CA PHE A 105 -5.59 -18.21 -19.93
C PHE A 105 -4.40 -17.78 -19.05
N SER A 106 -3.98 -16.52 -19.14
CA SER A 106 -2.91 -15.97 -18.30
C SER A 106 -3.27 -16.04 -16.82
N LEU A 107 -4.51 -15.66 -16.46
CA LEU A 107 -5.01 -15.78 -15.10
C LEU A 107 -5.05 -17.25 -14.62
N LEU A 108 -5.54 -18.18 -15.45
CA LEU A 108 -5.52 -19.62 -15.09
C LEU A 108 -4.12 -20.14 -14.80
N ASN A 109 -3.14 -19.74 -15.62
CA ASN A 109 -1.75 -20.13 -15.40
C ASN A 109 -1.15 -19.51 -14.14
N LEU A 110 -1.44 -18.24 -13.88
CA LEU A 110 -1.01 -17.56 -12.67
C LEU A 110 -1.59 -18.24 -11.42
N ILE A 111 -2.85 -18.68 -11.44
CA ILE A 111 -3.47 -19.49 -10.37
C ILE A 111 -2.71 -20.80 -10.18
N LYS A 112 -2.45 -21.56 -11.25
CA LYS A 112 -1.72 -22.83 -11.18
C LYS A 112 -0.30 -22.65 -10.64
N ILE A 113 0.39 -21.59 -11.06
CA ILE A 113 1.73 -21.25 -10.54
C ILE A 113 1.63 -20.97 -9.04
N GLN A 114 0.68 -20.16 -8.61
CA GLN A 114 0.48 -19.84 -7.20
C GLN A 114 0.16 -21.08 -6.36
N ASP A 115 -0.72 -21.96 -6.85
CA ASP A 115 -1.07 -23.22 -6.17
C ASP A 115 0.16 -24.13 -5.97
N TYR A 116 0.96 -24.33 -7.01
CA TYR A 116 2.19 -25.11 -6.91
C TYR A 116 3.21 -24.49 -5.95
N LEU A 117 3.37 -23.17 -5.98
CA LEU A 117 4.26 -22.48 -5.05
C LEU A 117 3.79 -22.67 -3.59
N GLN A 118 2.47 -22.62 -3.34
CA GLN A 118 1.90 -22.88 -2.01
C GLN A 118 2.07 -24.33 -1.54
N GLU A 119 2.06 -25.29 -2.47
CA GLU A 119 2.28 -26.70 -2.16
C GLU A 119 3.75 -26.99 -1.88
N LYS A 120 4.65 -26.53 -2.76
CA LYS A 120 6.08 -26.82 -2.72
C LYS A 120 6.79 -26.08 -1.60
N PHE A 121 6.50 -24.80 -1.45
CA PHE A 121 7.02 -24.01 -0.34
C PHE A 121 6.05 -24.21 0.82
N LYS A 122 6.41 -25.10 1.75
CA LYS A 122 5.65 -25.37 2.99
C LYS A 122 5.65 -24.13 3.88
N TYR A 123 4.91 -23.09 3.47
CA TYR A 123 4.61 -21.94 4.28
C TYR A 123 4.09 -22.44 5.63
N THR A 124 4.61 -21.88 6.72
CA THR A 124 4.11 -22.12 8.06
C THR A 124 2.61 -21.83 8.11
N LEU A 125 1.86 -22.44 9.03
CA LEU A 125 0.41 -22.18 9.14
C LEU A 125 0.12 -20.68 9.31
N GLN A 126 1.03 -19.93 9.94
CA GLN A 126 0.95 -18.48 10.07
C GLN A 126 1.15 -17.77 8.73
N GLU A 127 2.17 -18.14 7.95
CA GLU A 127 2.38 -17.59 6.59
C GLU A 127 1.23 -17.96 5.65
N LYS A 128 0.73 -19.21 5.69
CA LYS A 128 -0.46 -19.62 4.92
C LYS A 128 -1.68 -18.81 5.32
N LYS A 129 -1.90 -18.58 6.61
CA LYS A 129 -2.98 -17.73 7.09
C LYS A 129 -2.78 -16.29 6.65
N GLN A 130 -1.57 -15.72 6.71
CA GLN A 130 -1.30 -14.37 6.26
C GLN A 130 -1.56 -14.23 4.74
N VAL A 131 -1.02 -15.15 3.94
CA VAL A 131 -1.20 -15.19 2.48
C VAL A 131 -2.67 -15.40 2.09
N ASN A 132 -3.40 -16.29 2.78
CA ASN A 132 -4.82 -16.52 2.51
C ASN A 132 -5.72 -15.39 3.04
N LYS A 133 -5.34 -14.74 4.14
CA LYS A 133 -6.14 -13.69 4.81
C LYS A 133 -5.89 -12.31 4.20
N GLU A 134 -4.74 -12.06 3.59
CA GLU A 134 -4.47 -10.79 2.91
C GLU A 134 -5.16 -10.66 1.54
N MET A 135 -5.94 -11.67 1.11
CA MET A 135 -6.46 -11.74 -0.24
C MET A 135 -5.28 -11.88 -1.21
N LEU A 136 -5.22 -12.87 -2.07
CA LEU A 136 -5.92 -12.86 -3.34
C LEU A 136 -5.49 -14.16 -4.03
N LYS A 137 -5.86 -15.34 -3.49
CA LYS A 137 -5.45 -16.62 -4.10
C LYS A 137 -5.75 -16.68 -5.61
N TYR A 138 -6.75 -15.90 -6.04
CA TYR A 138 -7.22 -15.86 -7.40
C TYR A 138 -7.18 -14.47 -8.03
N TYR A 139 -6.66 -13.44 -7.34
CA TYR A 139 -6.53 -12.13 -7.97
C TYR A 139 -5.08 -11.77 -8.18
N PHE A 140 -4.82 -11.29 -9.39
CA PHE A 140 -3.51 -10.88 -9.85
C PHE A 140 -3.56 -9.41 -10.19
N ASN A 141 -2.51 -8.68 -9.85
CA ASN A 141 -2.46 -7.28 -10.23
C ASN A 141 -2.19 -7.19 -11.74
N TYR A 142 -2.50 -6.04 -12.33
CA TYR A 142 -2.27 -5.79 -13.75
C TYR A 142 -0.84 -6.09 -14.22
N ASN A 143 0.16 -5.75 -13.39
CA ASN A 143 1.56 -5.98 -13.72
C ASN A 143 1.89 -7.48 -13.75
N ASP A 144 1.31 -8.29 -12.87
CA ASP A 144 1.50 -9.75 -12.86
C ASP A 144 0.99 -10.37 -14.18
N ILE A 145 -0.18 -9.91 -14.64
CA ILE A 145 -0.77 -10.32 -15.92
C ILE A 145 0.13 -9.89 -17.09
N GLN A 146 0.58 -8.63 -17.09
CA GLN A 146 1.48 -8.11 -18.12
C GLN A 146 2.82 -8.85 -18.15
N GLU A 147 3.40 -9.14 -17.00
CA GLU A 147 4.68 -9.84 -16.88
C GLU A 147 4.56 -11.30 -17.37
N TYR A 148 3.46 -11.98 -17.03
CA TYR A 148 3.15 -13.30 -17.56
C TYR A 148 3.02 -13.27 -19.09
N ILE A 149 2.21 -12.33 -19.62
CA ILE A 149 2.00 -12.17 -21.06
C ILE A 149 3.30 -11.83 -21.78
N SER A 150 4.12 -10.92 -21.23
CA SER A 150 5.41 -10.53 -21.81
C SER A 150 6.35 -11.73 -21.92
N SER A 151 6.47 -12.50 -20.83
CA SER A 151 7.36 -13.65 -20.75
C SER A 151 6.95 -14.84 -21.61
N HIS A 152 5.66 -14.94 -21.95
CA HIS A 152 5.11 -16.02 -22.79
C HIS A 152 4.61 -15.53 -24.15
N SER A 153 4.96 -14.31 -24.56
CA SER A 153 4.43 -13.65 -25.76
C SER A 153 4.60 -14.48 -27.04
N GLY A 154 5.73 -15.16 -27.20
CA GLY A 154 6.00 -16.05 -28.32
C GLY A 154 5.08 -17.29 -28.36
N LEU A 155 4.76 -17.86 -27.19
CA LEU A 155 3.87 -19.02 -27.04
C LEU A 155 2.39 -18.63 -27.11
N LEU A 156 2.06 -17.41 -26.71
CA LEU A 156 0.71 -16.83 -26.78
C LEU A 156 0.39 -16.21 -28.16
N TYR A 157 1.30 -16.32 -29.13
CA TYR A 157 1.15 -15.78 -30.49
C TYR A 157 0.86 -14.26 -30.55
N ILE A 158 1.39 -13.49 -29.59
CA ILE A 158 1.13 -12.05 -29.49
C ILE A 158 2.11 -11.28 -30.38
N LYS A 159 1.58 -10.56 -31.37
CA LYS A 159 2.39 -9.75 -32.31
C LYS A 159 2.88 -8.44 -31.72
N SER A 160 2.07 -7.78 -30.89
CA SER A 160 2.37 -6.48 -30.29
C SER A 160 2.00 -6.49 -28.80
N LEU A 161 3.02 -6.43 -27.94
CA LEU A 161 2.81 -6.30 -26.49
C LEU A 161 2.14 -4.96 -26.15
N THR A 162 2.46 -3.90 -26.89
CA THR A 162 1.88 -2.57 -26.70
C THR A 162 0.36 -2.60 -26.89
N ASP A 163 -0.13 -3.30 -27.91
CA ASP A 163 -1.56 -3.34 -28.24
C ASP A 163 -2.36 -4.06 -27.16
N ILE A 164 -1.88 -5.22 -26.70
CA ILE A 164 -2.54 -5.96 -25.62
C ILE A 164 -2.44 -5.17 -24.32
N PHE A 165 -1.29 -4.58 -23.99
CA PHE A 165 -1.10 -3.80 -22.76
C PHE A 165 -1.89 -2.48 -22.73
N ALA A 166 -2.29 -1.93 -23.87
CA ALA A 166 -3.24 -0.83 -23.90
C ALA A 166 -4.70 -1.30 -23.69
N GLN A 167 -5.00 -2.56 -24.01
CA GLN A 167 -6.36 -3.09 -24.02
C GLN A 167 -6.74 -3.94 -22.81
N ILE A 168 -5.81 -4.52 -22.05
CA ILE A 168 -6.15 -5.43 -20.93
C ILE A 168 -7.15 -4.76 -19.97
N GLY A 169 -6.93 -3.49 -19.58
CA GLY A 169 -7.84 -2.77 -18.69
C GLY A 169 -9.26 -2.63 -19.26
N ALA A 170 -9.36 -2.28 -20.55
CA ALA A 170 -10.64 -2.16 -21.25
C ALA A 170 -11.35 -3.52 -21.42
N ILE A 171 -10.61 -4.57 -21.79
CA ILE A 171 -11.15 -5.93 -21.95
C ILE A 171 -11.71 -6.45 -20.64
N ILE A 172 -10.97 -6.27 -19.54
CA ILE A 172 -11.39 -6.68 -18.21
C ILE A 172 -12.64 -5.90 -17.76
N LYS A 173 -12.67 -4.58 -18.01
CA LYS A 173 -13.82 -3.72 -17.68
C LYS A 173 -15.08 -4.08 -18.49
N ASN A 174 -14.92 -4.41 -19.77
CA ASN A 174 -16.02 -4.70 -20.69
C ASN A 174 -16.54 -6.14 -20.59
N ASN A 175 -15.87 -7.03 -19.86
CA ASN A 175 -16.28 -8.43 -19.67
C ASN A 175 -16.54 -8.76 -18.19
N PRO A 176 -17.46 -8.02 -17.52
CA PRO A 176 -17.71 -8.22 -16.09
C PRO A 176 -18.31 -9.59 -15.78
N ASN A 177 -18.82 -10.34 -16.76
CA ASN A 177 -19.32 -11.71 -16.54
C ASN A 177 -18.21 -12.76 -16.41
N GLN A 178 -17.00 -12.46 -16.88
CA GLN A 178 -15.85 -13.38 -16.84
C GLN A 178 -14.82 -12.95 -15.80
N PHE A 179 -14.66 -11.64 -15.59
CA PHE A 179 -13.67 -11.09 -14.68
C PHE A 179 -14.33 -10.43 -13.47
N SER A 180 -13.73 -10.67 -12.30
CA SER A 180 -14.00 -9.94 -11.07
C SER A 180 -12.86 -8.97 -10.85
N ASN A 181 -13.20 -7.70 -10.63
CA ASN A 181 -12.21 -6.66 -10.34
C ASN A 181 -12.33 -6.23 -8.88
N GLY A 182 -11.18 -6.02 -8.25
CA GLY A 182 -11.09 -5.49 -6.91
C GLY A 182 -9.95 -4.50 -6.83
N PHE A 183 -10.14 -3.44 -6.04
CA PHE A 183 -9.06 -2.56 -5.66
C PHE A 183 -8.61 -2.95 -4.27
N VAL A 184 -7.31 -3.25 -4.11
CA VAL A 184 -6.73 -3.43 -2.77
C VAL A 184 -5.90 -2.18 -2.48
N TYR A 185 -6.21 -1.52 -1.38
CA TYR A 185 -5.54 -0.28 -0.93
C TYR A 185 -5.53 0.81 -2.02
N PHE A 186 -6.62 0.93 -2.78
CA PHE A 186 -6.89 2.01 -3.75
C PHE A 186 -5.82 2.25 -4.85
N SER A 187 -4.78 1.42 -4.94
CA SER A 187 -3.60 1.65 -5.80
C SER A 187 -3.31 0.51 -6.76
N SER A 188 -3.77 -0.70 -6.44
CA SER A 188 -3.52 -1.88 -7.24
C SER A 188 -4.86 -2.45 -7.71
N PHE A 189 -5.06 -2.40 -9.02
CA PHE A 189 -6.16 -3.06 -9.69
C PHE A 189 -5.85 -4.56 -9.76
N TYR A 190 -6.69 -5.34 -9.09
CA TYR A 190 -6.59 -6.79 -9.05
C TYR A 190 -7.73 -7.40 -9.82
N THR A 191 -7.41 -8.39 -10.65
CA THR A 191 -8.37 -9.11 -11.47
C THR A 191 -8.32 -10.59 -11.15
N ALA A 192 -9.50 -11.17 -11.00
CA ALA A 192 -9.73 -12.61 -10.83
C ALA A 192 -10.68 -13.13 -11.91
N LEU A 193 -10.66 -14.44 -12.14
CA LEU A 193 -11.70 -15.12 -12.90
C LEU A 193 -12.93 -15.33 -12.02
N LYS A 194 -14.12 -15.04 -12.55
CA LYS A 194 -15.40 -15.32 -11.85
C LYS A 194 -15.66 -16.80 -11.71
N GLU A 195 -15.35 -17.56 -12.75
CA GLU A 195 -15.48 -19.01 -12.80
C GLU A 195 -14.12 -19.61 -13.11
N ILE A 196 -13.61 -20.40 -12.18
CA ILE A 196 -12.45 -21.25 -12.40
C ILE A 196 -13.00 -22.58 -12.89
N PRO A 197 -12.49 -23.13 -14.02
CA PRO A 197 -12.87 -24.46 -14.46
C PRO A 197 -12.69 -25.43 -13.29
N SER A 198 -13.78 -26.08 -12.87
CA SER A 198 -13.67 -27.12 -11.85
C SER A 198 -12.90 -28.28 -12.48
N PRO A 199 -11.96 -28.91 -11.77
CA PRO A 199 -11.33 -30.12 -12.26
C PRO A 199 -12.42 -31.14 -12.59
N PRO A 200 -12.28 -31.93 -13.67
CA PRO A 200 -13.25 -32.95 -14.01
C PRO A 200 -13.50 -33.83 -12.78
N PRO A 201 -14.76 -34.22 -12.51
CA PRO A 201 -15.05 -35.10 -11.39
C PRO A 201 -14.17 -36.35 -11.53
N PRO A 202 -13.56 -36.83 -10.43
CA PRO A 202 -12.74 -38.02 -10.48
C PRO A 202 -13.55 -39.15 -11.15
N PRO A 203 -12.91 -39.98 -12.00
CA PRO A 203 -13.60 -41.09 -12.65
C PRO A 203 -14.41 -41.86 -11.61
N GLN A 204 -15.71 -42.04 -11.84
CA GLN A 204 -16.53 -42.82 -10.93
C GLN A 204 -15.85 -44.19 -10.75
N PRO A 205 -15.65 -44.68 -9.50
CA PRO A 205 -15.07 -45.98 -9.28
C PRO A 205 -15.85 -47.00 -10.12
N GLN A 206 -15.15 -47.73 -10.99
CA GLN A 206 -15.80 -48.79 -11.75
C GLN A 206 -16.49 -49.72 -10.74
N PRO A 207 -17.77 -50.11 -10.96
CA PRO A 207 -18.48 -50.98 -10.05
C PRO A 207 -17.62 -52.21 -9.78
N GLN A 208 -17.16 -52.35 -8.53
CA GLN A 208 -16.34 -53.50 -8.17
C GLN A 208 -17.17 -54.76 -8.42
N PRO A 209 -16.60 -55.79 -9.08
CA PRO A 209 -17.28 -57.06 -9.20
C PRO A 209 -17.66 -57.56 -7.80
N PRO A 210 -18.83 -58.20 -7.63
CA PRO A 210 -19.32 -58.64 -6.32
C PRO A 210 -18.22 -59.46 -5.62
N GLN A 211 -17.70 -58.94 -4.51
CA GLN A 211 -16.71 -59.67 -3.74
C GLN A 211 -17.36 -60.96 -3.22
N PRO A 212 -16.70 -62.12 -3.38
CA PRO A 212 -17.16 -63.34 -2.74
C PRO A 212 -17.23 -63.14 -1.22
N PRO A 213 -18.19 -63.79 -0.52
CA PRO A 213 -18.40 -63.60 0.91
C PRO A 213 -17.10 -63.83 1.68
N GLN A 214 -16.58 -62.79 2.32
CA GLN A 214 -15.38 -62.90 3.14
C GLN A 214 -15.68 -63.80 4.35
N PRO A 215 -14.80 -64.76 4.66
CA PRO A 215 -14.90 -65.52 5.90
C PRO A 215 -14.74 -64.61 7.12
N PRO A 216 -15.35 -64.95 8.27
CA PRO A 216 -15.31 -64.15 9.48
C PRO A 216 -13.86 -63.88 9.91
N GLN A 217 -13.47 -62.60 9.96
CA GLN A 217 -12.16 -62.20 10.45
C GLN A 217 -12.02 -62.51 11.95
N PRO A 218 -10.89 -63.10 12.38
CA PRO A 218 -10.60 -63.30 13.79
C PRO A 218 -10.35 -61.96 14.51
N PRO A 219 -10.54 -61.91 15.85
CA PRO A 219 -10.39 -60.69 16.64
C PRO A 219 -8.97 -60.11 16.52
N GLN A 220 -8.85 -58.84 16.11
CA GLN A 220 -7.57 -58.13 16.14
C GLN A 220 -7.11 -57.91 17.59
N PRO A 221 -5.85 -58.22 17.93
CA PRO A 221 -5.28 -57.92 19.24
C PRO A 221 -5.03 -56.41 19.43
N PRO A 222 -5.05 -55.90 20.67
CA PRO A 222 -4.89 -54.48 20.97
C PRO A 222 -3.50 -53.96 20.60
N GLN A 223 -3.43 -52.88 19.82
CA GLN A 223 -2.18 -52.19 19.49
C GLN A 223 -1.63 -51.42 20.71
N PRO A 224 -0.32 -51.57 21.05
CA PRO A 224 0.34 -50.78 22.09
C PRO A 224 0.53 -49.32 21.67
N GLN A 225 0.20 -48.39 22.57
CA GLN A 225 0.50 -46.96 22.43
C GLN A 225 2.01 -46.72 22.62
N LEU A 226 2.73 -46.35 21.55
CA LEU A 226 4.16 -46.00 21.63
C LEU A 226 4.33 -44.52 21.97
N GLN A 227 4.77 -44.27 23.20
CA GLN A 227 5.32 -42.99 23.68
C GLN A 227 6.78 -42.86 23.21
N SER A 228 7.05 -42.12 22.14
CA SER A 228 8.43 -41.73 21.78
C SER A 228 8.44 -40.44 20.95
N SER A 229 8.28 -39.28 21.60
CA SER A 229 8.34 -37.97 20.92
C SER A 229 9.09 -36.88 21.70
N ILE A 230 9.83 -37.23 22.76
CA ILE A 230 10.42 -36.22 23.67
C ILE A 230 11.93 -35.99 23.42
N GLU A 231 12.69 -36.92 22.83
CA GLU A 231 14.15 -36.73 22.68
C GLU A 231 14.59 -35.92 21.46
N ASN A 232 13.82 -35.88 20.37
CA ASN A 232 14.21 -35.13 19.16
C ASN A 232 14.12 -33.60 19.30
N SER A 233 13.45 -33.08 20.34
CA SER A 233 13.35 -31.63 20.57
C SER A 233 14.65 -31.01 21.14
N LYS A 234 15.42 -31.75 21.94
CA LYS A 234 16.63 -31.20 22.57
C LYS A 234 17.81 -31.04 21.59
N LEU A 235 17.87 -31.83 20.53
CA LEU A 235 18.95 -31.75 19.54
C LEU A 235 18.78 -30.59 18.54
N TYR A 236 17.54 -30.14 18.29
CA TYR A 236 17.27 -29.01 17.40
C TYR A 236 17.66 -27.67 18.03
N ASN A 237 17.43 -27.49 19.33
CA ASN A 237 17.75 -26.23 20.02
C ASN A 237 19.25 -25.96 20.14
N LYS A 238 20.10 -27.00 20.19
CA LYS A 238 21.56 -26.83 20.28
C LYS A 238 22.21 -26.41 18.95
N ARG A 239 21.54 -26.66 17.81
CA ARG A 239 22.04 -26.23 16.48
C ARG A 239 21.68 -24.78 16.15
N LEU A 240 20.61 -24.23 16.72
CA LEU A 240 20.27 -22.81 16.51
C LEU A 240 21.24 -21.88 17.24
N THR A 241 21.68 -22.23 18.45
CA THR A 241 22.53 -21.34 19.27
C THR A 241 23.94 -21.14 18.71
N ILE A 242 24.45 -22.07 17.88
CA ILE A 242 25.80 -21.96 17.31
C ILE A 242 25.84 -21.08 16.05
N LYS A 243 24.71 -20.94 15.33
CA LYS A 243 24.67 -20.03 14.15
C LYS A 243 24.53 -18.56 14.54
N THR A 244 23.77 -18.26 15.60
CA THR A 244 23.52 -16.86 15.98
C THR A 244 24.76 -16.16 16.55
N SER A 245 25.70 -16.90 17.16
CA SER A 245 26.94 -16.31 17.68
C SER A 245 27.94 -15.94 16.60
N LYS A 246 27.85 -16.51 15.39
CA LYS A 246 28.79 -16.23 14.30
C LYS A 246 28.35 -15.02 13.48
N ASP A 247 27.04 -14.86 13.26
CA ASP A 247 26.50 -13.72 12.53
C ASP A 247 26.62 -12.39 13.30
N GLN A 248 26.66 -12.43 14.65
CA GLN A 248 26.89 -11.22 15.48
C GLN A 248 28.35 -10.75 15.51
N GLU A 249 29.31 -11.61 15.18
CA GLU A 249 30.74 -11.25 15.18
C GLU A 249 31.14 -10.58 13.86
N ASP A 250 30.52 -10.97 12.74
CA ASP A 250 30.78 -10.37 11.42
C ASP A 250 30.11 -8.98 11.26
N GLU A 251 28.91 -8.75 11.83
CA GLU A 251 28.22 -7.44 11.74
C GLU A 251 28.89 -6.34 12.59
N LYS A 252 29.71 -6.72 13.59
CA LYS A 252 30.47 -5.77 14.40
C LYS A 252 31.74 -5.28 13.70
N LYS A 253 32.31 -6.08 12.79
CA LYS A 253 33.50 -5.71 12.01
C LYS A 253 33.20 -4.76 10.86
N GLU A 254 32.05 -4.88 10.20
CA GLU A 254 31.68 -3.94 9.12
C GLU A 254 31.36 -2.53 9.63
N LYS A 255 30.87 -2.38 10.87
CA LYS A 255 30.59 -1.05 11.44
C LYS A 255 31.82 -0.29 11.95
N GLU A 256 32.91 -0.97 12.28
CA GLU A 256 34.15 -0.31 12.70
C GLU A 256 34.98 0.18 11.50
N GLU A 257 34.82 -0.38 10.29
CA GLU A 257 35.53 0.09 9.09
C GLU A 257 34.85 1.29 8.38
N GLU A 258 33.56 1.56 8.58
CA GLU A 258 32.88 2.73 7.98
C GLU A 258 33.08 4.05 8.76
N GLN A 259 33.62 4.03 9.99
CA GLN A 259 33.80 5.24 10.80
C GLN A 259 35.12 5.99 10.60
N GLU A 260 36.06 5.51 9.79
CA GLU A 260 37.38 6.15 9.59
C GLU A 260 37.51 6.98 8.29
N LYS A 261 36.45 7.22 7.53
CA LYS A 261 36.54 7.94 6.24
C LYS A 261 35.41 8.95 6.00
N ASP A 262 35.37 10.05 6.75
CA ASP A 262 35.13 11.37 6.15
C ASP A 262 35.43 12.50 7.14
N GLY A 263 36.65 13.04 7.05
CA GLY A 263 37.07 14.26 7.71
C GLY A 263 37.52 15.24 6.64
N GLY A 264 36.65 16.19 6.29
CA GLY A 264 36.85 17.15 5.22
C GLY A 264 36.29 18.54 5.58
N ASP A 265 37.22 19.42 5.88
CA ASP A 265 37.15 20.82 6.30
C ASP A 265 36.60 21.74 5.20
N TYR A 266 35.55 22.54 5.47
CA TYR A 266 35.23 23.75 4.70
C TYR A 266 34.67 24.85 5.62
N LYS A 267 35.57 25.79 5.93
CA LYS A 267 35.35 27.10 6.55
C LYS A 267 34.98 28.17 5.51
N ASN A 268 34.26 29.18 5.99
CA ASN A 268 34.11 30.56 5.48
C ASN A 268 33.19 30.80 4.27
N ASN A 269 32.05 31.43 4.51
CA ASN A 269 31.83 32.83 4.13
C ASN A 269 30.56 33.39 4.82
N GLU A 270 30.81 34.30 5.76
CA GLU A 270 29.89 35.32 6.28
C GLU A 270 29.83 36.50 5.31
N GLU A 271 28.82 37.36 5.52
CA GLU A 271 28.69 38.76 5.04
C GLU A 271 28.20 38.97 3.60
N GLU A 272 26.91 39.32 3.45
CA GLU A 272 26.40 40.53 2.77
C GLU A 272 24.85 40.43 2.60
N GLU A 273 24.18 41.58 2.54
CA GLU A 273 22.73 41.80 2.29
C GLU A 273 21.81 41.94 3.54
N GLU A 274 22.20 42.84 4.44
CA GLU A 274 21.28 43.79 5.11
C GLU A 274 21.38 45.12 4.34
N GLU A 275 20.30 45.59 3.70
CA GLU A 275 19.97 46.99 3.32
C GLU A 275 19.06 47.01 2.07
N GLU A 276 17.75 46.82 2.24
CA GLU A 276 16.73 47.36 1.30
C GLU A 276 15.37 47.42 2.03
N GLU A 277 15.33 48.31 3.04
CA GLU A 277 14.12 48.86 3.66
C GLU A 277 13.78 50.19 2.98
N LYS A 278 12.50 50.37 2.61
CA LYS A 278 11.70 51.63 2.44
C LYS A 278 11.17 51.89 1.03
N GLU A 279 9.92 52.36 1.02
CA GLU A 279 9.04 52.73 -0.12
C GLU A 279 8.23 51.50 -0.59
N GLU A 280 6.90 51.37 -0.42
CA GLU A 280 5.80 52.32 -0.57
C GLU A 280 4.56 51.87 0.26
N GLU A 281 4.03 52.76 1.11
CA GLU A 281 2.67 52.72 1.66
C GLU A 281 1.73 53.60 0.80
N GLU A 282 0.42 53.39 0.97
CA GLU A 282 -0.73 54.16 0.44
C GLU A 282 -1.16 53.73 -0.99
N GLU A 283 -2.38 53.26 -1.29
CA GLU A 283 -3.70 53.79 -0.94
C GLU A 283 -4.84 52.79 -1.30
N ASP A 284 -6.05 53.11 -0.82
CA ASP A 284 -7.38 52.65 -1.25
C ASP A 284 -8.10 51.45 -0.59
N GLN A 285 -8.85 51.81 0.46
CA GLN A 285 -10.12 51.20 0.87
C GLN A 285 -11.20 51.35 -0.22
N VAL A 286 -12.11 50.37 -0.36
CA VAL A 286 -13.57 50.60 -0.41
C VAL A 286 -14.33 49.28 -0.14
N GLN A 287 -15.38 49.43 0.67
CA GLN A 287 -16.34 48.46 1.22
C GLN A 287 -17.12 47.64 0.19
N VAL A 288 -17.44 46.36 0.51
CA VAL A 288 -18.82 45.82 0.35
C VAL A 288 -19.11 44.74 1.41
N GLU A 289 -20.23 44.96 2.10
CA GLU A 289 -20.87 44.14 3.14
C GLU A 289 -21.54 42.83 2.65
N LYS A 290 -21.83 41.96 3.64
CA LYS A 290 -22.94 40.99 3.82
C LYS A 290 -22.74 39.53 3.42
N GLY A 291 -22.81 38.65 4.44
CA GLY A 291 -23.17 37.24 4.23
C GLY A 291 -22.87 36.23 5.36
N ASN A 292 -23.13 36.54 6.64
CA ASN A 292 -22.93 35.62 7.76
C ASN A 292 -23.98 34.48 7.79
N LYS A 293 -23.53 33.21 7.69
CA LYS A 293 -24.31 32.05 8.18
C LYS A 293 -23.39 30.96 8.74
N LYS A 294 -23.15 31.04 10.05
CA LYS A 294 -22.44 30.03 10.87
C LYS A 294 -23.15 28.67 10.79
N ARG A 295 -22.48 27.64 10.26
CA ARG A 295 -22.76 26.23 10.58
C ARG A 295 -21.76 25.79 11.65
N LYS A 296 -22.26 25.54 12.86
CA LYS A 296 -21.53 24.83 13.92
C LYS A 296 -21.43 23.36 13.50
N ILE A 297 -20.24 22.90 13.12
CA ILE A 297 -19.92 21.48 13.07
C ILE A 297 -19.27 21.14 14.41
N SER A 298 -19.97 20.31 15.19
CA SER A 298 -19.55 19.83 16.49
C SER A 298 -18.70 18.57 16.29
N SER A 299 -17.37 18.69 16.32
CA SER A 299 -16.46 17.54 16.51
C SER A 299 -15.90 17.57 17.93
N HIS A 300 -16.36 16.62 18.74
CA HIS A 300 -16.06 16.54 20.16
C HIS A 300 -15.08 15.37 20.38
N TYR A 301 -13.77 15.61 20.36
CA TYR A 301 -12.77 14.60 20.75
C TYR A 301 -11.46 15.25 21.23
N TYR A 302 -11.08 14.92 22.47
CA TYR A 302 -9.85 15.25 23.23
C TYR A 302 -9.54 16.74 23.46
N ASN A 303 -10.06 17.27 24.58
CA ASN A 303 -9.46 18.44 25.24
C ASN A 303 -8.34 17.91 26.14
N ASP A 304 -7.08 18.17 25.76
CA ASP A 304 -6.00 18.28 26.74
C ASP A 304 -6.07 19.70 27.31
N ASP A 305 -6.27 19.78 28.62
CA ASP A 305 -6.32 21.03 29.39
C ASP A 305 -4.94 21.70 29.40
N TYR A 306 -4.69 22.59 28.43
CA TYR A 306 -3.66 23.62 28.52
C TYR A 306 -4.35 24.96 28.77
N ASP A 307 -4.25 25.46 30.00
CA ASP A 307 -4.62 26.83 30.38
C ASP A 307 -3.64 27.83 29.73
N ASP A 308 -3.96 28.31 28.52
CA ASP A 308 -3.31 29.46 27.90
C ASP A 308 -4.15 30.73 28.16
N GLN A 309 -3.73 31.49 29.17
CA GLN A 309 -4.08 32.90 29.34
C GLN A 309 -2.93 33.75 28.76
N ASP A 310 -3.29 34.77 27.96
CA ASP A 310 -2.43 35.76 27.25
C ASP A 310 -1.84 35.24 25.92
N GLY A 311 -2.10 35.77 24.71
CA GLY A 311 -2.80 36.96 24.24
C GLY A 311 -2.84 36.98 22.70
N ASP A 312 -3.87 37.62 22.14
CA ASP A 312 -4.43 37.52 20.77
C ASP A 312 -3.54 37.84 19.53
N ASP A 313 -2.20 37.92 19.60
CA ASP A 313 -1.40 38.38 18.44
C ASP A 313 -0.98 37.27 17.45
N ASP A 314 -0.77 36.04 17.91
CA ASP A 314 -0.14 35.00 17.08
C ASP A 314 -1.01 34.45 15.94
N SER A 315 -2.35 34.52 16.07
CA SER A 315 -3.25 34.18 14.97
C SER A 315 -3.05 35.13 13.76
N SER A 316 -2.39 36.27 13.96
CA SER A 316 -2.11 37.23 12.89
C SER A 316 -1.03 36.72 11.93
N GLU A 317 -0.03 35.96 12.39
CA GLU A 317 1.08 35.54 11.53
C GLU A 317 0.64 34.56 10.44
N ILE A 318 -0.12 33.52 10.82
CA ILE A 318 -0.60 32.54 9.84
C ILE A 318 -1.61 33.17 8.87
N GLU A 319 -2.43 34.12 9.33
CA GLU A 319 -3.36 34.82 8.45
C GLU A 319 -2.65 35.78 7.50
N LYS A 320 -1.56 36.45 7.95
CA LYS A 320 -0.66 37.20 7.07
C LYS A 320 -0.04 36.28 6.01
N PHE A 321 0.47 35.12 6.42
CA PHE A 321 1.04 34.13 5.49
C PHE A 321 0.01 33.64 4.46
N ARG A 322 -1.21 33.32 4.91
CA ARG A 322 -2.33 32.96 4.02
C ARG A 322 -2.70 34.08 3.07
N THR A 323 -2.67 35.33 3.53
CA THR A 323 -2.98 36.50 2.70
C THR A 323 -1.96 36.66 1.58
N ILE A 324 -0.67 36.47 1.90
CA ILE A 324 0.43 36.48 0.92
C ILE A 324 0.25 35.35 -0.12
N ILE A 325 -0.08 34.12 0.33
CA ILE A 325 -0.34 33.01 -0.59
C ILE A 325 -1.56 33.30 -1.48
N LYS A 326 -2.65 33.86 -0.91
CA LYS A 326 -3.88 34.16 -1.67
C LYS A 326 -3.65 35.23 -2.74
N SER A 327 -2.81 36.23 -2.48
CA SER A 327 -2.50 37.28 -3.47
C SER A 327 -1.65 36.74 -4.62
N ASN A 328 -0.72 35.82 -4.35
CA ASN A 328 0.29 35.36 -5.32
C ASN A 328 0.36 33.82 -5.41
N ILE A 329 -0.79 33.16 -5.56
CA ILE A 329 -0.88 31.70 -5.48
C ILE A 329 -0.03 30.97 -6.54
N ASN A 330 0.06 31.53 -7.75
CA ASN A 330 0.84 30.95 -8.84
C ASN A 330 2.35 31.10 -8.62
N ASP A 331 2.78 32.21 -8.01
CA ASP A 331 4.18 32.44 -7.68
C ASP A 331 4.60 31.53 -6.54
N PHE A 332 3.73 31.35 -5.54
CA PHE A 332 3.95 30.39 -4.46
C PHE A 332 4.01 28.95 -4.98
N GLU A 333 3.11 28.54 -5.88
CA GLU A 333 3.17 27.24 -6.57
C GLU A 333 4.51 27.07 -7.32
N SER A 334 4.89 28.08 -8.11
CA SER A 334 6.13 28.05 -8.91
C SER A 334 7.37 27.99 -8.03
N ASN A 335 7.39 28.74 -6.92
CA ASN A 335 8.47 28.71 -5.95
C ASN A 335 8.67 27.31 -5.37
N ILE A 336 7.60 26.62 -5.00
CA ILE A 336 7.70 25.24 -4.48
C ILE A 336 8.21 24.29 -5.57
N MET A 337 7.66 24.40 -6.78
CA MET A 337 8.03 23.53 -7.90
C MET A 337 9.49 23.70 -8.35
N ASN A 338 10.04 24.92 -8.24
CA ASN A 338 11.42 25.21 -8.62
C ASN A 338 12.44 24.83 -7.52
N ASN A 339 12.03 24.90 -6.26
CA ASN A 339 12.94 24.68 -5.11
C ASN A 339 12.85 23.27 -4.51
N PHE A 340 11.95 22.40 -4.99
CA PHE A 340 11.82 21.04 -4.50
C PHE A 340 11.91 19.97 -5.60
N ASN A 341 12.77 18.96 -5.39
CA ASN A 341 12.94 17.86 -6.34
C ASN A 341 11.97 16.70 -6.08
N PHE A 342 10.87 16.64 -6.83
CA PHE A 342 9.88 15.57 -6.76
C PHE A 342 10.30 14.25 -7.45
N TYR A 343 11.43 14.23 -8.17
CA TYR A 343 11.87 13.07 -8.95
C TYR A 343 11.95 11.75 -8.14
N PRO A 344 12.47 11.73 -6.90
CA PRO A 344 12.53 10.49 -6.12
C PRO A 344 11.15 9.87 -5.86
N VAL A 345 10.14 10.70 -5.57
CA VAL A 345 8.77 10.23 -5.30
C VAL A 345 8.10 9.76 -6.59
N VAL A 346 8.20 10.56 -7.65
CA VAL A 346 7.67 10.25 -8.99
C VAL A 346 8.25 8.93 -9.52
N ASN A 347 9.55 8.73 -9.38
CA ASN A 347 10.25 7.54 -9.84
C ASN A 347 9.83 6.29 -9.06
N ARG A 348 9.71 6.38 -7.72
CA ARG A 348 9.23 5.26 -6.88
C ARG A 348 7.83 4.81 -7.23
N LEU A 349 6.95 5.77 -7.55
CA LEU A 349 5.58 5.49 -7.97
C LEU A 349 5.45 5.13 -9.45
N LYS A 350 6.55 5.17 -10.22
CA LYS A 350 6.60 4.90 -11.66
C LYS A 350 5.61 5.77 -12.46
N LEU A 351 5.42 7.02 -12.03
CA LEU A 351 4.44 7.93 -12.62
C LEU A 351 4.89 8.53 -13.95
N ASN A 352 6.16 8.33 -14.34
CA ASN A 352 6.71 8.78 -15.63
C ASN A 352 5.94 8.24 -16.86
N LEU A 353 5.06 7.25 -16.67
CA LEU A 353 4.22 6.68 -17.72
C LEU A 353 2.92 7.45 -17.96
N LEU A 354 2.51 8.29 -17.02
CA LEU A 354 1.29 9.09 -17.11
C LEU A 354 1.72 10.50 -17.56
N GLN A 355 1.12 11.04 -18.63
CA GLN A 355 1.35 12.44 -19.07
C GLN A 355 0.73 13.48 -18.10
N LEU A 356 0.63 13.13 -16.83
CA LEU A 356 0.09 13.96 -15.76
C LEU A 356 1.28 14.60 -15.04
N SER A 357 1.08 15.79 -14.46
CA SER A 357 2.04 16.41 -13.56
C SER A 357 1.63 16.17 -12.11
N PRO A 358 1.86 14.96 -11.55
CA PRO A 358 1.42 14.59 -10.21
C PRO A 358 2.01 15.52 -9.14
N ALA A 359 3.26 15.98 -9.36
CA ALA A 359 3.94 16.91 -8.46
C ALA A 359 3.22 18.26 -8.37
N LYS A 360 2.74 18.79 -9.50
CA LYS A 360 1.98 20.04 -9.54
C LYS A 360 0.67 19.92 -8.76
N GLU A 361 -0.09 18.86 -9.03
CA GLU A 361 -1.36 18.60 -8.33
C GLU A 361 -1.16 18.36 -6.83
N TYR A 362 -0.06 17.70 -6.47
CA TYR A 362 0.35 17.52 -5.08
C TYR A 362 0.61 18.87 -4.39
N VAL A 363 1.39 19.77 -5.01
CA VAL A 363 1.66 21.12 -4.49
C VAL A 363 0.36 21.91 -4.31
N ARG A 364 -0.52 21.92 -5.32
CA ARG A 364 -1.82 22.60 -5.26
C ARG A 364 -2.65 22.13 -4.07
N PHE A 365 -2.70 20.83 -3.83
CA PHE A 365 -3.42 20.30 -2.67
C PHE A 365 -2.85 20.80 -1.33
N PHE A 366 -1.52 20.89 -1.16
CA PHE A 366 -0.95 21.47 0.07
C PHE A 366 -1.21 22.96 0.19
N ILE A 367 -1.24 23.70 -0.91
CA ILE A 367 -1.66 25.10 -0.88
C ILE A 367 -3.09 25.20 -0.34
N LEU A 368 -4.03 24.40 -0.85
CA LEU A 368 -5.40 24.36 -0.31
C LEU A 368 -5.41 24.03 1.19
N LYS A 369 -4.59 23.05 1.60
CA LYS A 369 -4.43 22.66 3.00
C LYS A 369 -4.01 23.85 3.86
N ILE A 370 -2.99 24.59 3.44
CA ILE A 370 -2.49 25.78 4.15
C ILE A 370 -3.58 26.85 4.25
N LEU A 371 -4.34 27.06 3.17
CA LEU A 371 -5.38 28.08 3.11
C LEU A 371 -6.59 27.77 4.00
N GLU A 372 -6.90 26.50 4.27
CA GLU A 372 -8.17 26.08 4.87
C GLU A 372 -8.06 25.42 6.24
N ASP A 373 -7.02 24.63 6.49
CA ASP A 373 -6.90 23.86 7.75
C ASP A 373 -6.34 24.71 8.88
N THR A 374 -6.83 24.58 10.10
CA THR A 374 -6.25 25.31 11.24
C THR A 374 -4.95 24.64 11.69
N PRO A 375 -3.79 25.32 11.66
CA PRO A 375 -2.57 24.77 12.21
C PRO A 375 -2.54 24.87 13.74
N THR A 376 -1.69 24.05 14.35
CA THR A 376 -1.31 24.17 15.77
C THR A 376 0.05 24.83 15.86
N LYS A 377 0.21 25.79 16.76
CA LYS A 377 1.50 26.40 17.08
C LYS A 377 2.31 25.43 17.94
N TYR A 378 3.60 25.27 17.67
CA TYR A 378 4.50 24.54 18.56
C TYR A 378 5.89 25.20 18.60
N PHE A 379 6.56 25.09 19.75
CA PHE A 379 7.92 25.56 19.93
C PHE A 379 8.90 24.45 19.56
N ASP A 380 9.67 24.66 18.48
CA ASP A 380 10.73 23.74 18.10
C ASP A 380 11.95 23.99 18.98
N GLN A 381 12.15 23.10 19.96
CA GLN A 381 13.25 23.19 20.93
C GLN A 381 14.64 23.20 20.27
N TYR A 382 14.79 22.65 19.06
CA TYR A 382 16.08 22.59 18.37
C TYR A 382 16.41 23.89 17.64
N SER A 383 15.42 24.54 17.03
CA SER A 383 15.63 25.82 16.33
C SER A 383 15.38 27.05 17.20
N GLY A 384 14.74 26.88 18.36
CA GLY A 384 14.28 27.98 19.21
C GLY A 384 13.19 28.83 18.55
N LYS A 385 12.57 28.33 17.47
CA LYS A 385 11.57 29.04 16.68
C LYS A 385 10.18 28.44 16.90
N ILE A 386 9.19 29.31 16.82
CA ILE A 386 7.79 28.92 16.69
C ILE A 386 7.58 28.34 15.29
N ARG A 387 6.89 27.21 15.20
CA ARG A 387 6.48 26.59 13.94
C ARG A 387 4.98 26.29 13.95
N TRP A 388 4.40 26.30 12.75
CA TRP A 388 3.01 25.95 12.51
C TRP A 388 2.93 24.53 11.95
N ILE A 389 2.18 23.65 12.63
CA ILE A 389 1.96 22.27 12.19
C ILE A 389 0.49 22.01 11.87
N PHE A 390 0.21 21.55 10.65
CA PHE A 390 -1.13 21.17 10.22
C PHE A 390 -1.41 19.70 10.55
N ARG A 391 -1.97 19.46 11.75
CA ARG A 391 -2.19 18.11 12.31
C ARG A 391 -3.40 17.39 11.74
N THR A 392 -4.50 18.10 11.52
CA THR A 392 -5.74 17.55 10.99
C THR A 392 -6.00 18.06 9.59
N SER A 393 -6.78 17.31 8.80
CA SER A 393 -7.30 17.80 7.53
C SER A 393 -8.82 17.89 7.49
N SER A 394 -9.31 19.08 7.16
CA SER A 394 -10.68 19.33 6.73
C SER A 394 -10.88 19.06 5.23
N LEU A 395 -9.78 18.79 4.51
CA LEU A 395 -9.74 18.45 3.10
C LEU A 395 -9.38 16.98 2.90
N TYR A 396 -9.72 16.44 1.74
CA TYR A 396 -9.37 15.07 1.34
C TYR A 396 -8.80 15.09 -0.08
N PRO A 397 -7.60 14.53 -0.32
CA PRO A 397 -7.01 14.50 -1.64
C PRO A 397 -7.64 13.39 -2.49
N PRO A 398 -7.48 13.41 -3.83
CA PRO A 398 -7.76 12.26 -4.65
C PRO A 398 -6.88 11.08 -4.21
N PRO A 399 -7.32 9.82 -4.33
CA PRO A 399 -6.58 8.65 -3.87
C PRO A 399 -5.16 8.57 -4.46
N PHE A 400 -4.99 9.09 -5.67
CA PHE A 400 -3.71 9.18 -6.34
C PHE A 400 -2.72 10.11 -5.62
N LEU A 401 -3.16 11.30 -5.18
CA LEU A 401 -2.34 12.22 -4.40
C LEU A 401 -2.13 11.73 -2.96
N GLU A 402 -3.09 10.99 -2.40
CA GLU A 402 -2.91 10.29 -1.12
C GLU A 402 -1.74 9.29 -1.20
N ASN A 403 -1.65 8.52 -2.29
CA ASN A 403 -0.53 7.60 -2.51
C ASN A 403 0.79 8.34 -2.76
N PHE A 404 0.75 9.48 -3.48
CA PHE A 404 1.90 10.36 -3.65
C PHE A 404 2.43 10.85 -2.30
N TRP A 405 1.54 11.31 -1.43
CA TRP A 405 1.86 11.69 -0.06
C TRP A 405 2.51 10.53 0.67
N ASN A 406 1.80 9.41 0.79
CA ASN A 406 2.26 8.27 1.56
C ASN A 406 3.68 7.84 1.15
N THR A 407 4.00 7.91 -0.14
CA THR A 407 5.36 7.64 -0.65
C THR A 407 6.37 8.72 -0.26
N HIS A 408 5.98 9.98 -0.28
CA HIS A 408 6.81 11.10 0.12
C HIS A 408 7.14 11.07 1.62
N VAL A 409 6.17 10.81 2.49
CA VAL A 409 6.38 10.73 3.96
C VAL A 409 7.35 9.63 4.36
N LEU A 410 7.39 8.51 3.62
CA LEU A 410 8.35 7.43 3.86
C LEU A 410 9.79 7.88 3.62
N ASP A 411 10.01 8.95 2.86
CA ASP A 411 11.30 9.60 2.67
C ASP A 411 11.44 10.80 3.59
N SER A 412 11.62 10.52 4.88
CA SER A 412 11.65 11.55 5.93
C SER A 412 12.57 12.73 5.63
N LEU A 413 13.76 12.49 5.05
CA LEU A 413 14.70 13.55 4.69
C LEU A 413 14.14 14.46 3.59
N ASN A 414 13.61 13.90 2.51
CA ASN A 414 12.99 14.70 1.45
C ASN A 414 11.71 15.38 1.94
N TYR A 415 10.93 14.73 2.80
CA TYR A 415 9.72 15.31 3.38
C TYR A 415 10.03 16.53 4.29
N THR A 416 11.09 16.46 5.10
CA THR A 416 11.55 17.62 5.89
C THR A 416 12.02 18.77 4.99
N LYS A 417 12.76 18.48 3.91
CA LYS A 417 13.15 19.51 2.92
C LYS A 417 11.93 20.14 2.26
N PHE A 418 10.88 19.36 1.99
CA PHE A 418 9.63 19.88 1.45
C PHE A 418 8.96 20.86 2.40
N HIS A 419 8.93 20.59 3.71
CA HIS A 419 8.42 21.53 4.71
C HIS A 419 9.20 22.84 4.77
N GLN A 420 10.52 22.78 4.60
CA GLN A 420 11.36 23.99 4.53
C GLN A 420 10.97 24.86 3.33
N VAL A 421 10.72 24.25 2.17
CA VAL A 421 10.27 24.97 0.97
C VAL A 421 8.83 25.49 1.12
N LEU A 422 7.96 24.75 1.79
CA LEU A 422 6.58 25.17 2.07
C LEU A 422 6.48 26.31 3.10
N GLY A 423 7.48 26.44 3.99
CA GLY A 423 7.45 27.38 5.12
C GLY A 423 6.58 26.93 6.30
N VAL A 424 5.97 25.74 6.23
CA VAL A 424 5.12 25.17 7.27
C VAL A 424 5.30 23.66 7.37
N GLU A 425 4.97 23.08 8.53
CA GLU A 425 5.01 21.64 8.72
C GLU A 425 3.63 21.01 8.50
N ILE A 426 3.62 19.88 7.80
CA ILE A 426 2.42 19.08 7.65
C ILE A 426 2.61 17.73 8.34
N HIS A 427 1.67 17.38 9.22
CA HIS A 427 1.73 16.11 9.95
C HIS A 427 1.70 14.91 9.00
N THR A 428 2.44 13.86 9.32
CA THR A 428 2.62 12.68 8.43
C THR A 428 1.34 11.87 8.21
N ASP A 429 0.32 12.07 9.03
CA ASP A 429 -0.98 11.41 8.96
C ASP A 429 -2.08 12.45 9.26
N PRO A 430 -2.41 13.34 8.31
CA PRO A 430 -3.39 14.39 8.57
C PRO A 430 -4.84 13.88 8.37
N PHE A 431 -4.99 12.71 7.72
CA PHE A 431 -6.25 12.21 7.23
C PHE A 431 -6.77 11.25 8.26
N ASN A 432 -7.91 11.59 8.83
CA ASN A 432 -8.48 10.74 9.86
C ASN A 432 -8.95 9.43 9.22
N PHE A 433 -8.17 8.37 9.40
CA PHE A 433 -8.50 7.02 8.88
C PHE A 433 -9.87 6.53 9.36
N TYR A 434 -10.34 7.06 10.50
CA TYR A 434 -11.62 6.73 11.12
C TYR A 434 -12.81 7.54 10.60
N ASP A 435 -12.59 8.49 9.69
CA ASP A 435 -13.71 9.17 9.01
C ASP A 435 -14.51 8.11 8.23
N ASP A 436 -15.84 8.15 8.39
CA ASP A 436 -16.74 7.34 7.59
C ASP A 436 -16.75 7.81 6.12
N ILE A 437 -17.35 6.99 5.24
CA ILE A 437 -17.32 7.25 3.80
C ILE A 437 -18.05 8.55 3.42
N ASP A 438 -19.10 8.92 4.14
CA ASP A 438 -19.87 10.13 3.88
C ASP A 438 -19.07 11.38 4.29
N THR A 439 -18.37 11.32 5.44
CA THR A 439 -17.45 12.37 5.87
C THR A 439 -16.28 12.56 4.89
N LYS A 440 -15.69 11.46 4.39
CA LYS A 440 -14.61 11.55 3.38
C LYS A 440 -15.11 12.16 2.07
N GLU A 441 -16.29 11.78 1.62
CA GLU A 441 -16.93 12.35 0.44
C GLU A 441 -17.21 13.85 0.63
N GLU A 442 -17.75 14.28 1.77
CA GLU A 442 -17.98 15.71 2.06
C GLU A 442 -16.67 16.52 2.02
N LYS A 443 -15.61 16.02 2.68
CA LYS A 443 -14.29 16.66 2.65
C LYS A 443 -13.70 16.74 1.24
N TYR A 444 -13.90 15.69 0.44
CA TYR A 444 -13.43 15.65 -0.94
C TYR A 444 -14.19 16.64 -1.83
N GLN A 445 -15.52 16.70 -1.73
CA GLN A 445 -16.33 17.70 -2.45
C GLN A 445 -15.93 19.13 -2.07
N ARG A 446 -15.66 19.39 -0.79
CA ARG A 446 -15.10 20.68 -0.35
C ARG A 446 -13.74 20.95 -1.00
N THR A 447 -12.89 19.94 -1.09
CA THR A 447 -11.56 20.06 -1.73
C THR A 447 -11.70 20.41 -3.21
N LEU A 448 -12.62 19.78 -3.94
CA LEU A 448 -12.91 20.09 -5.34
C LEU A 448 -13.40 21.53 -5.53
N GLN A 449 -14.33 22.00 -4.68
CA GLN A 449 -14.83 23.38 -4.73
C GLN A 449 -13.71 24.40 -4.54
N LEU A 450 -12.81 24.14 -3.59
CA LEU A 450 -11.65 25.00 -3.32
C LEU A 450 -10.64 24.94 -4.45
N TYR A 451 -10.40 23.75 -4.98
CA TYR A 451 -9.49 23.55 -6.11
C TYR A 451 -9.95 24.36 -7.33
N GLN A 452 -11.24 24.30 -7.67
CA GLN A 452 -11.84 25.15 -8.70
C GLN A 452 -11.68 26.64 -8.39
N LYS A 453 -12.02 27.05 -7.16
CA LYS A 453 -11.92 28.46 -6.72
C LYS A 453 -10.52 29.04 -6.90
N TYR A 454 -9.47 28.27 -6.63
CA TYR A 454 -8.10 28.77 -6.55
C TYR A 454 -7.25 28.50 -7.80
N PHE A 455 -7.47 27.40 -8.52
CA PHE A 455 -6.56 26.96 -9.59
C PHE A 455 -7.17 26.83 -10.98
N GLU A 456 -8.49 26.62 -11.10
CA GLU A 456 -9.14 26.35 -12.38
C GLU A 456 -10.27 27.35 -12.62
N LYS A 457 -9.97 28.38 -13.44
CA LYS A 457 -11.00 29.25 -14.02
C LYS A 457 -11.81 28.57 -15.15
N MET A 458 -11.49 27.32 -15.52
CA MET A 458 -12.10 26.60 -16.64
C MET A 458 -12.93 25.40 -16.15
N ASP A 459 -13.99 25.08 -16.89
CA ASP A 459 -15.05 24.10 -16.54
C ASP A 459 -14.60 22.63 -16.43
N SER A 460 -13.30 22.34 -16.50
CA SER A 460 -12.75 20.98 -16.53
C SER A 460 -11.65 20.78 -15.50
N TYR A 461 -11.86 19.80 -14.62
CA TYR A 461 -10.85 19.27 -13.72
C TYR A 461 -9.71 18.60 -14.49
N SER A 462 -8.48 18.78 -14.00
CA SER A 462 -7.38 17.84 -14.27
C SER A 462 -7.85 16.39 -14.03
N ASP A 463 -7.43 15.43 -14.88
CA ASP A 463 -7.87 14.02 -14.83
C ASP A 463 -7.65 13.34 -13.46
N ILE A 464 -6.83 13.94 -12.61
CA ILE A 464 -6.56 13.50 -11.23
C ILE A 464 -7.73 13.81 -10.29
N TRP A 465 -8.48 14.88 -10.53
CA TRP A 465 -9.56 15.38 -9.68
C TRP A 465 -10.92 14.92 -10.18
N ILE A 466 -11.19 13.62 -10.06
CA ILE A 466 -12.47 13.03 -10.47
C ILE A 466 -13.54 13.39 -9.43
N PRO A 467 -14.73 13.92 -9.81
CA PRO A 467 -15.77 14.35 -8.86
C PRO A 467 -16.35 13.32 -7.90
N SER A 468 -15.93 12.06 -7.95
CA SER A 468 -16.40 11.01 -7.03
C SER A 468 -15.21 10.20 -6.55
N LEU A 469 -15.02 10.11 -5.23
CA LEU A 469 -14.11 9.12 -4.61
C LEU A 469 -14.62 7.69 -4.83
N VAL A 470 -15.94 7.54 -4.98
CA VAL A 470 -16.64 6.28 -5.00
C VAL A 470 -17.01 5.93 -6.44
N LEU A 471 -16.08 5.29 -7.15
CA LEU A 471 -16.40 4.56 -8.38
C LEU A 471 -16.97 3.15 -8.08
N GLU A 472 -17.26 2.83 -6.82
CA GLU A 472 -18.06 1.64 -6.54
C GLU A 472 -19.53 1.94 -6.84
N PRO A 473 -20.16 1.27 -7.82
CA PRO A 473 -21.59 1.42 -8.03
C PRO A 473 -22.28 1.03 -6.72
N LYS A 474 -23.05 1.95 -6.13
CA LYS A 474 -24.06 1.57 -5.15
C LYS A 474 -24.87 0.47 -5.80
N LYS A 475 -24.75 -0.77 -5.31
CA LYS A 475 -25.65 -1.83 -5.68
C LYS A 475 -27.03 -1.36 -5.26
N GLU A 476 -27.83 -0.89 -6.20
CA GLU A 476 -29.27 -0.76 -5.99
C GLU A 476 -29.75 -2.14 -5.53
N LYS A 477 -30.33 -2.16 -4.34
CA LYS A 477 -30.94 -3.36 -3.77
C LYS A 477 -32.29 -3.61 -4.41
#